data_AF-H9A5F8-F1
#
_entry.id   AF-H9A5F8-F1
#
_cell.length_a   1.000
_cell.length_b   1.000
_cell.length_c   1.000
_cell.angle_alpha   90.00
_cell.angle_beta   90.00
_cell.angle_gamma   90.00
#
_symmetry.space_group_name_H-M   'P 1'
#
loop_
_entity.id
_entity.type
_entity.pdbx_description
1 polymer ?
#
loop_
_entity_poly.entity_id
_entity_poly.type
_entity_poly.pdbx_seq_one_letter_code
_entity_poly.pdbx_strand_id
1 'polypeptide(L)'
;EHFYLETHCTIAVPKGEQGEMELFVSTQNTMKTQSFVANMLGVPANRILVRVKRIGGGFGGKETRSTVVSTAVALAAHKTGRPVRCMLDRDEDMLITGGRHPFLAKYKVGFMKTG
;
A
#
# COMPACT_ATOMS: atom_id res chain seq x y z
N GLU A 1 15.01 -4.74 -5.19
CA GLU A 1 14.12 -3.69 -4.69
C GLU A 1 13.36 -3.06 -5.85
N HIS A 2 12.13 -2.59 -5.64
CA HIS A 2 11.34 -1.86 -6.64
C HIS A 2 11.93 -0.48 -6.93
N PHE A 3 12.41 0.21 -5.90
CA PHE A 3 13.15 1.47 -6.01
C PHE A 3 12.41 2.59 -6.78
N TYR A 4 11.08 2.64 -6.67
CA TYR A 4 10.28 3.78 -7.12
C TYR A 4 10.78 5.08 -6.46
N LEU A 5 10.86 6.19 -7.20
CA LEU A 5 11.48 7.42 -6.71
C LEU A 5 10.68 8.08 -5.58
N GLU A 6 9.35 8.03 -5.64
CA GLU A 6 8.48 8.42 -4.53
C GLU A 6 8.28 7.21 -3.61
N THR A 7 8.71 7.25 -2.34
CA THR A 7 8.44 6.18 -1.35
C THR A 7 6.95 6.00 -1.04
N HIS A 8 6.58 4.99 -0.25
CA HIS A 8 5.20 4.85 0.22
C HIS A 8 4.76 6.09 1.02
N CYS A 9 3.59 6.62 0.68
CA CYS A 9 3.03 7.80 1.31
C CYS A 9 1.51 7.69 1.42
N THR A 10 0.98 8.05 2.59
CA THR A 10 -0.46 8.12 2.87
C THR A 10 -0.77 9.35 3.71
N ILE A 11 -1.83 10.06 3.35
CA ILE A 11 -2.51 11.07 4.18
C ILE A 11 -3.92 10.57 4.46
N ALA A 12 -4.34 10.54 5.72
CA ALA A 12 -5.70 10.23 6.13
C ALA A 12 -6.35 11.44 6.81
N VAL A 13 -7.57 11.78 6.38
CA VAL A 13 -8.33 12.93 6.85
C VAL A 13 -9.67 12.42 7.41
N PRO A 14 -9.83 12.34 8.74
CA PRO A 14 -11.11 12.00 9.34
C PRO A 14 -12.10 13.16 9.13
N LYS A 15 -13.35 12.85 8.79
CA LYS A 15 -14.40 13.87 8.55
C LYS A 15 -15.15 14.28 9.82
N GLY A 16 -14.99 13.52 10.91
CA GLY A 16 -15.66 13.79 12.18
C GLY A 16 -17.08 13.24 12.29
N GLU A 17 -17.64 12.71 11.20
CA GLU A 17 -19.01 12.21 11.14
C GLU A 17 -19.04 10.72 10.76
N GLN A 18 -19.76 9.90 11.54
CA GLN A 18 -20.11 8.51 11.21
C GLN A 18 -18.95 7.61 10.73
N GLY A 19 -17.72 7.85 11.22
CA GLY A 19 -16.53 7.08 10.84
C GLY A 19 -16.02 7.37 9.43
N GLU A 20 -16.47 8.45 8.80
CA GLU A 20 -16.04 8.83 7.45
C GLU A 20 -14.59 9.32 7.42
N MET A 21 -13.85 8.84 6.42
CA MET A 21 -12.45 9.17 6.22
C MET A 21 -12.11 9.24 4.74
N GLU A 22 -11.37 10.29 4.36
CA GLU A 22 -10.79 10.43 3.03
C GLU A 22 -9.28 10.20 3.12
N LEU A 23 -8.75 9.36 2.24
CA LEU A 23 -7.33 9.05 2.15
C LEU A 23 -6.76 9.47 0.80
N PHE A 24 -5.57 10.07 0.83
CA PHE A 24 -4.75 10.32 -0.35
C PHE A 24 -3.52 9.42 -0.27
N VAL A 25 -3.40 8.50 -1.21
CA VAL A 25 -2.47 7.37 -1.08
C VAL A 25 -1.61 7.25 -2.33
N SER A 26 -0.32 6.99 -2.16
CA SER A 26 0.51 6.49 -3.24
C SER A 26 0.35 4.97 -3.34
N THR A 27 -0.65 4.54 -4.13
CA THR A 27 -1.02 3.11 -4.32
C THR A 27 -1.45 2.83 -5.77
N GLN A 28 -1.20 1.60 -6.23
CA GLN A 28 -1.76 1.06 -7.47
C GLN A 28 -3.14 0.41 -7.27
N ASN A 29 -3.59 0.22 -6.02
CA ASN A 29 -4.83 -0.48 -5.70
C ASN A 29 -5.65 0.25 -4.62
N THR A 30 -6.52 1.15 -5.08
CA THR A 30 -7.44 1.91 -4.22
C THR A 30 -8.49 1.02 -3.55
N MET A 31 -9.04 0.04 -4.28
CA MET A 31 -10.06 -0.88 -3.77
C MET A 31 -9.54 -1.67 -2.56
N LYS A 32 -8.34 -2.25 -2.65
CA LYS A 32 -7.74 -3.02 -1.56
C LYS A 32 -7.39 -2.13 -0.37
N THR A 33 -6.92 -0.91 -0.63
CA THR A 33 -6.66 0.08 0.43
C THR A 33 -7.95 0.45 1.16
N GLN A 34 -9.03 0.71 0.43
CA GLN A 34 -10.35 1.02 1.00
C GLN A 34 -10.86 -0.12 1.88
N SER A 35 -10.88 -1.35 1.35
CA SER A 35 -11.42 -2.50 2.07
C SER A 35 -10.61 -2.84 3.32
N PHE A 36 -9.28 -2.72 3.28
CA PHE A 36 -8.41 -2.98 4.43
C PHE A 36 -8.57 -1.93 5.52
N VAL A 37 -8.66 -0.65 5.15
CA VAL A 37 -8.90 0.43 6.13
C VAL A 37 -10.29 0.30 6.75
N ALA A 38 -11.32 0.06 5.94
CA ALA A 38 -12.69 -0.13 6.42
C ALA A 38 -12.79 -1.32 7.39
N ASN A 39 -12.20 -2.45 7.02
CA ASN A 39 -12.17 -3.65 7.85
C ASN A 39 -11.43 -3.41 9.17
N MET A 40 -10.26 -2.77 9.14
CA MET A 40 -9.47 -2.48 10.35
C MET A 40 -10.20 -1.52 11.29
N LEU A 41 -10.87 -0.50 10.76
CA LEU A 41 -11.64 0.46 11.56
C LEU A 41 -13.02 -0.08 12.00
N GLY A 42 -13.45 -1.22 11.47
CA GLY A 42 -14.77 -1.79 11.76
C GLY A 42 -15.93 -0.98 11.18
N VAL A 43 -15.72 -0.27 10.07
CA VAL A 43 -16.76 0.55 9.40
C VAL A 43 -17.13 -0.03 8.02
N PRO A 44 -18.34 0.24 7.51
CA PRO A 44 -18.68 -0.13 6.14
C PRO A 44 -17.77 0.57 5.11
N ALA A 45 -17.46 -0.11 4.02
CA ALA A 45 -16.51 0.39 3.00
C ALA A 45 -16.95 1.72 2.37
N ASN A 46 -18.25 2.03 2.34
CA ASN A 46 -18.77 3.30 1.83
C ASN A 46 -18.39 4.52 2.69
N ARG A 47 -17.87 4.33 3.91
CA ARG A 47 -17.34 5.40 4.78
C ARG A 47 -15.90 5.79 4.44
N ILE A 48 -15.20 4.96 3.65
CA ILE A 48 -13.79 5.17 3.33
C ILE A 48 -13.67 5.56 1.86
N LEU A 49 -13.15 6.76 1.58
CA LEU A 49 -12.85 7.23 0.24
C LEU A 49 -11.33 7.25 0.02
N VAL A 50 -10.82 6.51 -0.95
CA VAL A 50 -9.39 6.52 -1.31
C VAL A 50 -9.19 7.21 -2.66
N ARG A 51 -8.34 8.23 -2.70
CA ARG A 51 -8.03 9.01 -3.91
C ARG A 51 -6.57 8.92 -4.26
N VAL A 52 -6.31 8.74 -5.55
CA VAL A 52 -4.96 8.71 -6.14
C VAL A 52 -4.95 9.65 -7.33
N LYS A 53 -4.07 10.66 -7.33
CA LYS A 53 -3.91 11.57 -8.47
C LYS A 53 -2.85 11.06 -9.46
N ARG A 54 -1.70 10.67 -8.93
CA ARG A 54 -0.55 10.09 -9.62
C ARG A 54 0.32 9.36 -8.58
N ILE A 55 1.26 8.54 -9.03
CA ILE A 55 2.30 7.93 -8.19
C ILE A 55 3.68 8.12 -8.86
N GLY A 56 4.72 8.38 -8.07
CA GLY A 56 6.10 8.53 -8.53
C GLY A 56 6.82 7.19 -8.71
N GLY A 57 6.21 6.27 -9.47
CA GLY A 57 6.65 4.89 -9.64
C GLY A 57 5.95 3.92 -8.67
N GLY A 58 5.80 2.66 -9.09
CA GLY A 58 5.14 1.61 -8.30
C GLY A 58 5.70 0.21 -8.57
N PHE A 59 5.82 -0.18 -9.85
CA PHE A 59 6.46 -1.43 -10.29
C PHE A 59 5.95 -2.72 -9.59
N GLY A 60 4.71 -2.71 -9.10
CA GLY A 60 4.11 -3.81 -8.32
C GLY A 60 4.26 -3.66 -6.80
N GLY A 61 5.28 -2.92 -6.33
CA GLY A 61 5.50 -2.68 -4.90
C GLY A 61 4.35 -1.90 -4.24
N LYS A 62 3.68 -1.04 -5.00
CA LYS A 62 2.52 -0.26 -4.53
C LYS A 62 1.16 -0.91 -4.80
N GLU A 63 1.11 -2.16 -5.26
CA GLU A 63 -0.15 -2.88 -5.52
C GLU A 63 -0.79 -3.40 -4.23
N THR A 64 0.02 -3.91 -3.30
CA THR A 64 -0.50 -4.50 -2.06
C THR A 64 0.18 -4.00 -0.80
N ARG A 65 1.46 -3.61 -0.87
CA ARG A 65 2.25 -3.29 0.33
C ARG A 65 1.95 -1.90 0.88
N SER A 66 1.35 -1.03 0.06
CA SER A 66 0.89 0.31 0.49
C SER A 66 -0.18 0.26 1.60
N THR A 67 -0.87 -0.86 1.76
CA THR A 67 -1.91 -0.99 2.79
C THR A 67 -1.32 -0.99 4.19
N VAL A 68 -0.07 -1.42 4.38
CA VAL A 68 0.60 -1.42 5.69
C VAL A 68 0.72 0.00 6.24
N VAL A 69 1.23 0.93 5.43
CA VAL A 69 1.30 2.36 5.80
C VAL A 69 -0.10 2.96 5.90
N SER A 70 -1.00 2.61 4.98
CA SER A 70 -2.33 3.23 4.93
C SER A 70 -3.21 2.89 6.13
N THR A 71 -3.20 1.64 6.60
CA THR A 71 -3.97 1.24 7.79
C THR A 71 -3.38 1.85 9.06
N ALA A 72 -2.06 1.91 9.19
CA ALA A 72 -1.42 2.57 10.33
C ALA A 72 -1.78 4.06 10.41
N VAL A 73 -1.69 4.78 9.30
CA VAL A 73 -2.04 6.21 9.21
C VAL A 73 -3.54 6.42 9.45
N ALA A 74 -4.41 5.57 8.90
CA ALA A 74 -5.84 5.64 9.14
C ALA A 74 -6.21 5.40 10.62
N LEU A 75 -5.56 4.43 11.27
CA LEU A 75 -5.77 4.14 12.70
C LEU A 75 -5.37 5.35 13.55
N ALA A 76 -4.20 5.93 13.27
CA ALA A 76 -3.73 7.12 13.98
C ALA A 76 -4.68 8.31 13.79
N ALA A 77 -5.15 8.54 12.56
CA ALA A 77 -6.12 9.60 12.26
C ALA A 77 -7.46 9.38 12.98
N HIS A 78 -7.95 8.14 13.00
CA HIS A 78 -9.17 7.78 13.70
C HIS A 78 -9.06 7.98 15.21
N LYS A 79 -7.95 7.55 15.83
CA LYS A 79 -7.73 7.65 17.28
C LYS A 79 -7.52 9.09 17.75
N THR A 80 -6.86 9.91 16.95
CA THR A 80 -6.55 11.30 17.31
C THR A 80 -7.63 12.28 16.89
N GLY A 81 -8.54 11.90 16.00
CA GLY A 81 -9.53 12.79 15.40
C GLY A 81 -8.90 13.88 14.52
N ARG A 82 -7.64 13.73 14.11
CA ARG A 82 -6.88 14.73 13.35
C ARG A 82 -6.35 14.13 12.06
N PRO A 83 -6.11 14.95 11.01
CA PRO A 83 -5.40 14.48 9.84
C PRO A 83 -4.00 13.99 10.19
N VAL A 84 -3.62 12.82 9.67
CA VAL A 84 -2.29 12.21 9.85
C VAL A 84 -1.68 11.94 8.49
N ARG A 85 -0.36 12.16 8.37
CA ARG A 85 0.42 11.81 7.20
C ARG A 85 1.62 10.96 7.58
N CYS A 86 2.00 10.04 6.71
CA CYS A 86 3.27 9.33 6.77
C CYS A 86 3.83 9.19 5.35
N MET A 87 5.11 9.44 5.21
CA MET A 87 5.91 9.10 4.05
C MET A 87 7.16 8.42 4.58
N LEU A 88 7.42 7.19 4.13
CA LEU A 88 8.57 6.43 4.62
C LEU A 88 9.85 7.05 4.12
N ASP A 89 10.88 7.04 4.97
CA ASP A 89 12.25 7.25 4.53
C ASP A 89 12.70 6.05 3.69
N ARG A 90 13.75 6.23 2.88
CA ARG A 90 14.14 5.22 1.89
C ARG A 90 14.56 3.90 2.53
N ASP A 91 15.30 3.95 3.63
CA ASP A 91 15.75 2.78 4.37
C ASP A 91 14.56 2.01 4.99
N GLU A 92 13.58 2.72 5.56
CA GLU A 92 12.33 2.12 6.05
C GLU A 92 11.55 1.45 4.91
N ASP A 93 11.41 2.13 3.77
CA ASP A 93 10.68 1.66 2.59
C ASP A 93 11.29 0.36 2.03
N MET A 94 12.62 0.30 1.91
CA MET A 94 13.34 -0.88 1.46
C MET A 94 13.23 -2.05 2.44
N LEU A 95 13.20 -1.77 3.75
CA LEU A 95 13.10 -2.82 4.78
C LEU A 95 11.69 -3.41 4.85
N ILE A 96 10.65 -2.57 4.78
CA ILE A 96 9.27 -2.95 5.10
C ILE A 96 8.54 -3.56 3.90
N THR A 97 8.80 -3.07 2.68
CA THR A 97 7.88 -3.27 1.55
C THR A 97 8.16 -4.54 0.76
N GLY A 98 9.34 -5.14 0.95
CA GLY A 98 9.77 -6.33 0.24
C GLY A 98 9.99 -6.09 -1.26
N GLY A 99 10.30 -7.15 -2.00
CA GLY A 99 10.71 -7.03 -3.39
C GLY A 99 10.31 -8.22 -4.24
N ARG A 100 11.03 -8.37 -5.35
CA ARG A 100 10.96 -9.58 -6.19
C ARG A 100 11.38 -10.79 -5.37
N HIS A 101 10.63 -11.88 -5.50
CA HIS A 101 10.99 -13.14 -4.86
C HIS A 101 12.31 -13.65 -5.44
N PRO A 102 13.32 -13.97 -4.61
CA PRO A 102 14.49 -14.70 -5.07
C PRO A 102 14.04 -16.08 -5.57
N PHE A 103 14.70 -16.59 -6.60
CA PHE A 103 14.35 -17.88 -7.20
C PHE A 103 15.58 -18.76 -7.33
N LEU A 104 15.40 -20.05 -7.03
CA LEU A 104 16.40 -21.09 -7.26
C LEU A 104 15.76 -22.18 -8.10
N ALA A 105 16.27 -22.37 -9.32
CA ALA A 105 15.85 -23.44 -10.20
C ALA A 105 16.99 -24.46 -10.34
N LYS A 106 16.70 -25.74 -10.09
CA LYS A 106 17.59 -26.87 -10.37
C LYS A 106 16.87 -27.80 -11.31
N TYR A 107 17.36 -27.94 -12.54
CA TYR A 107 16.77 -28.83 -13.53
C TYR A 107 17.85 -29.60 -14.28
N LYS A 108 17.49 -30.82 -14.70
CA LYS A 108 18.26 -31.65 -15.63
C LYS A 108 17.33 -31.95 -16.79
N VAL A 109 17.74 -31.56 -17.99
CA VAL A 109 16.98 -31.79 -19.21
C VAL A 109 17.84 -32.58 -20.20
N GLY A 110 17.28 -33.67 -20.72
CA GLY A 110 17.84 -34.43 -21.82
C GLY A 110 16.87 -34.35 -22.99
N PHE A 111 17.39 -34.15 -24.20
CA PHE A 111 16.60 -33.97 -25.40
C PHE A 111 17.22 -34.74 -26.57
N MET A 112 16.40 -35.08 -27.56
CA MET A 112 16.82 -35.87 -28.74
C MET A 112 17.33 -34.94 -29.84
N LYS A 113 17.77 -35.47 -30.99
CA LYS A 113 18.40 -34.67 -32.05
C LYS A 113 17.56 -33.49 -32.57
N THR A 114 16.25 -33.56 -32.46
CA THR A 114 15.34 -32.51 -32.93
C THR A 114 14.95 -31.49 -31.85
N GLY A 115 15.52 -31.58 -30.64
CA GLY A 115 15.01 -30.86 -29.46
C GLY A 115 13.87 -31.63 -28.83
#